data_AF-A0A5B7C4Q9-F1
#
_entry.id   AF-A0A5B7C4Q9-F1
#
_cell.length_a   1.000
_cell.length_b   1.000
_cell.length_c   1.000
_cell.angle_alpha   90.00
_cell.angle_beta   90.00
_cell.angle_gamma   90.00
#
_symmetry.space_group_name_H-M   'P 1'
#
loop_
_entity.id
_entity.type
_entity.pdbx_description
1 polymer ?
#
loop_
_entity_poly.entity_id
_entity_poly.type
_entity_poly.pdbx_seq_one_letter_code
_entity_poly.pdbx_strand_id
1 'polypeptide(L)'
;RRRIQGSTRHHNLSYDKTPGDEVEDMFILLNEVKRQIPSITAVSSGAIASDYQRLRVESVCSRLGLVSLAYLWKQDQSWLLQEMINNGIVAITVKVATIGLDPAKHLGKEIAYLMSYLHKLKE
;
A
#
# COMPACT_ATOMS: atom_id res chain seq x y z
N ARG A 1 4.83 -13.79 13.01
CA ARG A 1 5.42 -12.88 12.00
C ARG A 1 6.49 -13.65 11.23
N ARG A 2 6.41 -13.71 9.89
CA ARG A 2 7.45 -14.33 9.04
C ARG A 2 8.35 -13.23 8.48
N ARG A 3 9.66 -13.48 8.42
CA ARG A 3 10.62 -12.55 7.80
C ARG A 3 10.53 -12.66 6.28
N ILE A 4 10.54 -11.53 5.58
CA ILE A 4 10.67 -11.47 4.10
C ILE A 4 12.09 -11.90 3.73
N GLN A 5 12.22 -12.82 2.78
CA GLN A 5 13.50 -13.36 2.30
C GLN A 5 13.78 -12.96 0.85
N GLY A 6 12.74 -12.82 0.03
CA GLY A 6 12.81 -12.34 -1.33
C GLY A 6 13.19 -10.87 -1.43
N SER A 7 13.60 -10.48 -2.63
CA SER A 7 13.90 -9.10 -3.01
C SER A 7 12.94 -8.66 -4.11
N THR A 8 12.88 -7.36 -4.44
CA THR A 8 12.17 -6.94 -5.65
C THR A 8 12.93 -7.46 -6.88
N ARG A 9 12.30 -8.32 -7.69
CA ARG A 9 12.89 -8.92 -8.90
C ARG A 9 12.03 -8.70 -10.13
N HIS A 10 10.71 -8.69 -10.00
CA HIS A 10 9.77 -8.56 -11.12
C HIS A 10 9.22 -7.14 -11.27
N HIS A 11 9.78 -6.38 -12.21
CA HIS A 11 9.51 -4.95 -12.37
C HIS A 11 8.42 -4.58 -13.39
N ASN A 12 7.86 -5.54 -14.16
CA ASN A 12 6.83 -5.25 -15.16
C ASN A 12 5.48 -4.89 -14.51
N LEU A 13 4.51 -4.35 -15.24
CA LEU A 13 3.22 -3.99 -14.63
C LEU A 13 2.39 -5.22 -14.20
N SER A 14 2.28 -6.23 -15.07
CA SER A 14 1.77 -7.55 -14.68
C SER A 14 2.74 -8.20 -13.70
N TYR A 15 2.28 -9.20 -12.96
CA TYR A 15 3.17 -10.01 -12.13
C TYR A 15 3.06 -11.47 -12.54
N ASP A 16 4.21 -12.05 -12.89
CA ASP A 16 4.38 -13.47 -13.11
C ASP A 16 5.13 -14.07 -11.93
N LYS A 17 4.80 -15.32 -11.58
CA LYS A 17 5.43 -16.04 -10.46
C LYS A 17 6.95 -16.04 -10.63
N THR A 18 7.64 -15.30 -9.77
CA THR A 18 9.08 -15.08 -9.87
C THR A 18 9.80 -15.62 -8.64
N PRO A 19 10.60 -16.70 -8.76
CA PRO A 19 11.32 -17.27 -7.62
C PRO A 19 12.26 -16.25 -6.95
N GLY A 20 12.15 -16.16 -5.62
CA GLY A 20 12.92 -15.23 -4.80
C GLY A 20 12.45 -13.77 -4.86
N ASP A 21 11.29 -13.50 -5.49
CA ASP A 21 10.63 -12.20 -5.40
C ASP A 21 9.85 -12.07 -4.08
N GLU A 22 9.81 -10.88 -3.49
CA GLU A 22 9.06 -10.58 -2.25
C GLU A 22 7.56 -10.91 -2.35
N VAL A 23 6.98 -10.91 -3.55
CA VAL A 23 5.57 -11.26 -3.77
C VAL A 23 5.32 -12.74 -3.50
N GLU A 24 6.30 -13.62 -3.70
CA GLU A 24 6.17 -15.03 -3.32
C GLU A 24 6.22 -15.23 -1.80
N ASP A 25 6.92 -14.36 -1.06
CA ASP A 25 6.84 -14.39 0.41
C ASP A 25 5.45 -14.01 0.91
N MET A 26 4.81 -13.04 0.26
CA MET A 26 3.41 -12.69 0.52
C MET A 26 2.48 -13.87 0.22
N PHE A 27 2.68 -14.59 -0.89
CA PHE A 27 1.92 -15.81 -1.19
C PHE A 27 2.07 -16.86 -0.09
N ILE A 28 3.30 -17.14 0.34
CA ILE A 28 3.56 -18.13 1.38
C ILE A 28 2.89 -17.72 2.71
N LEU A 29 2.98 -16.46 3.08
CA LEU A 29 2.34 -15.93 4.29
C LEU A 29 0.82 -16.07 4.23
N LEU A 30 0.19 -15.60 3.14
CA LEU A 30 -1.27 -15.62 3.01
C LEU A 30 -1.83 -17.04 2.87
N ASN A 31 -1.09 -17.94 2.22
CA ASN A 31 -1.45 -19.36 2.18
C ASN A 31 -1.49 -19.97 3.59
N GLU A 32 -0.50 -19.65 4.42
CA GLU A 32 -0.46 -20.12 5.81
C GLU A 32 -1.63 -19.54 6.63
N VAL A 33 -1.93 -18.24 6.47
CA VAL A 33 -3.10 -17.62 7.12
C VAL A 33 -4.39 -18.31 6.67
N LYS A 34 -4.57 -18.62 5.38
CA LYS A 34 -5.74 -19.35 4.86
C LYS A 34 -5.86 -20.76 5.44
N ARG A 35 -4.74 -21.46 5.63
CA ARG A 35 -4.74 -22.79 6.27
C ARG A 35 -5.15 -22.71 7.74
N GLN A 36 -4.69 -21.70 8.47
CA GLN A 36 -5.00 -21.51 9.90
C GLN A 36 -6.41 -20.97 10.11
N ILE A 37 -6.93 -20.19 9.17
CA ILE A 37 -8.27 -19.57 9.23
C ILE A 37 -8.99 -19.88 7.91
N PRO A 38 -9.55 -21.09 7.73
CA PRO A 38 -10.17 -21.51 6.48
C PRO A 38 -11.37 -20.67 6.02
N SER A 39 -11.99 -19.92 6.94
CA SER A 39 -13.14 -19.06 6.67
C SER A 39 -12.78 -17.72 6.02
N ILE A 40 -11.50 -17.35 5.90
CA ILE A 40 -11.13 -16.11 5.21
C ILE A 40 -11.42 -16.22 3.72
N THR A 41 -11.98 -15.15 3.17
CA THR A 41 -12.37 -15.09 1.75
C THR A 41 -11.71 -13.96 0.99
N ALA A 42 -11.06 -13.00 1.69
CA ALA A 42 -10.55 -11.80 1.07
C ALA A 42 -9.30 -11.25 1.77
N VAL A 43 -8.55 -10.42 1.04
CA VAL A 43 -7.42 -9.61 1.53
C VAL A 43 -7.69 -8.15 1.19
N SER A 44 -7.73 -7.29 2.21
CA SER A 44 -7.77 -5.84 2.03
C SER A 44 -6.36 -5.28 1.95
N SER A 45 -6.12 -4.39 0.99
CA SER A 45 -4.84 -3.73 0.78
C SER A 45 -4.98 -2.21 0.70
N GLY A 46 -3.94 -1.51 1.16
CA GLY A 46 -3.87 -0.04 1.15
C GLY A 46 -3.26 0.53 -0.13
N ALA A 47 -3.38 -0.13 -1.28
CA ALA A 47 -2.90 0.43 -2.55
C ALA A 47 -3.77 1.64 -2.94
N ILE A 48 -3.16 2.81 -3.12
CA ILE A 48 -3.85 4.07 -3.44
C ILE A 48 -3.74 4.37 -4.95
N ALA A 49 -2.61 4.89 -5.42
CA ALA A 49 -2.45 5.25 -6.83
C ALA A 49 -1.72 4.17 -7.68
N SER A 50 -1.04 3.22 -7.03
CA SER A 50 -0.11 2.31 -7.70
C SER A 50 -0.81 1.07 -8.26
N ASP A 51 -0.96 1.03 -9.59
CA ASP A 51 -1.40 -0.18 -10.31
C ASP A 51 -0.41 -1.34 -10.09
N TYR A 52 0.88 -1.01 -10.06
CA TYR A 52 1.95 -1.97 -9.78
C TYR A 52 1.67 -2.72 -8.47
N GLN A 53 1.50 -2.02 -7.34
CA GLN A 53 1.27 -2.64 -6.04
C GLN A 53 -0.04 -3.44 -5.99
N ARG A 54 -1.13 -2.88 -6.52
CA ARG A 54 -2.44 -3.56 -6.56
C ARG A 54 -2.36 -4.91 -7.27
N LEU A 55 -1.73 -4.95 -8.44
CA LEU A 55 -1.63 -6.17 -9.26
C LEU A 55 -0.80 -7.28 -8.60
N ARG A 56 0.16 -6.96 -7.72
CA ARG A 56 0.91 -7.98 -6.95
C ARG A 56 0.01 -8.66 -5.93
N VAL A 57 -0.76 -7.87 -5.18
CA VAL A 57 -1.71 -8.40 -4.20
C VAL A 57 -2.78 -9.24 -4.91
N GLU A 58 -3.30 -8.73 -6.04
CA GLU A 58 -4.32 -9.41 -6.84
C GLU A 58 -3.83 -10.76 -7.38
N SER A 59 -2.61 -10.81 -7.93
CA SER A 59 -1.98 -12.07 -8.38
C SER A 59 -1.94 -13.13 -7.28
N VAL A 60 -1.51 -12.75 -6.07
CA VAL A 60 -1.44 -13.67 -4.92
C VAL A 60 -2.83 -14.12 -4.49
N CYS A 61 -3.79 -13.19 -4.42
CA CYS A 61 -5.17 -13.50 -4.04
C CYS A 61 -5.83 -14.45 -5.05
N SER A 62 -5.67 -14.19 -6.34
CA SER A 62 -6.18 -15.03 -7.43
C SER A 62 -5.68 -16.48 -7.31
N ARG A 63 -4.36 -16.67 -7.10
CA ARG A 63 -3.75 -17.99 -6.92
C ARG A 63 -4.23 -18.73 -5.66
N LEU A 64 -4.63 -18.00 -4.63
CA LEU A 64 -5.14 -18.57 -3.38
C LEU A 64 -6.66 -18.72 -3.37
N GLY A 65 -7.38 -18.26 -4.40
CA GLY A 65 -8.85 -18.19 -4.39
C GLY A 65 -9.36 -17.27 -3.27
N LEU A 66 -8.73 -16.09 -3.13
CA LEU A 66 -9.15 -15.00 -2.25
C LEU A 66 -9.57 -13.80 -3.10
N VAL A 67 -10.50 -13.00 -2.60
CA VAL A 67 -10.89 -11.72 -3.20
C VAL A 67 -9.87 -10.64 -2.81
N SER A 68 -9.32 -9.91 -3.77
CA SER A 68 -8.49 -8.74 -3.49
C SER A 68 -9.37 -7.50 -3.35
N LEU A 69 -9.30 -6.82 -2.20
CA LEU A 69 -10.04 -5.60 -1.91
C LEU A 69 -9.05 -4.43 -1.87
N ALA A 70 -9.18 -3.50 -2.81
CA ALA A 70 -8.34 -2.30 -2.89
C ALA A 70 -9.24 -1.06 -2.97
N TYR A 71 -10.02 -0.81 -1.91
CA TYR A 71 -11.06 0.23 -1.90
C TYR A 71 -10.54 1.65 -2.15
N LEU A 72 -9.29 1.92 -1.79
CA LEU A 72 -8.66 3.24 -1.96
C LEU A 72 -8.05 3.43 -3.36
N TRP A 73 -8.08 2.39 -4.20
CA TRP A 73 -7.39 2.42 -5.47
C TRP A 73 -8.05 3.43 -6.43
N LYS A 74 -7.22 4.32 -6.99
CA LYS A 74 -7.62 5.40 -7.91
C LYS A 74 -8.71 6.34 -7.37
N GLN A 75 -8.91 6.39 -6.05
CA GLN A 75 -9.70 7.44 -5.43
C GLN A 75 -8.99 8.80 -5.57
N ASP A 76 -9.75 9.89 -5.58
CA ASP A 76 -9.16 11.23 -5.59
C ASP A 76 -8.33 11.43 -4.32
N GLN A 77 -7.05 11.75 -4.49
CA GLN A 77 -6.10 11.80 -3.38
C GLN A 77 -6.33 13.01 -2.47
N SER A 78 -6.84 14.12 -3.01
CA SER A 78 -7.17 15.30 -2.23
C SER A 78 -8.36 15.04 -1.32
N TRP A 79 -9.40 14.40 -1.86
CA TRP A 79 -10.55 13.93 -1.10
C TRP A 79 -10.16 12.87 -0.07
N LEU A 80 -9.37 11.86 -0.45
CA LEU A 80 -8.93 10.81 0.48
C LEU A 80 -8.15 11.39 1.67
N LEU A 81 -7.24 12.35 1.41
CA LEU A 81 -6.50 13.03 2.45
C LEU A 81 -7.43 13.83 3.38
N GLN A 82 -8.40 14.56 2.81
CA GLN A 82 -9.41 15.28 3.60
C GLN A 82 -10.22 14.32 4.47
N GLU A 83 -10.65 13.18 3.92
CA GLU A 83 -11.42 12.18 4.65
C GLU A 83 -10.62 11.53 5.78
N MET A 84 -9.33 11.25 5.58
CA MET A 84 -8.47 10.77 6.68
C MET A 84 -8.48 11.75 7.85
N ILE A 85 -8.40 13.06 7.57
CA ILE A 85 -8.42 14.11 8.59
C ILE A 85 -9.80 14.22 9.25
N ASN A 86 -10.88 14.23 8.45
CA ASN A 86 -12.25 14.31 8.94
C ASN A 86 -12.63 13.13 9.85
N ASN A 87 -12.09 11.94 9.57
CA ASN A 87 -12.29 10.73 10.37
C ASN A 87 -11.32 10.64 11.57
N GLY A 88 -10.54 11.69 11.86
CA GLY A 88 -9.69 11.77 13.04
C GLY A 88 -8.40 10.92 12.98
N ILE A 89 -7.94 10.53 11.79
CA ILE A 89 -6.68 9.80 11.64
C ILE A 89 -5.50 10.75 11.93
N VAL A 90 -4.75 10.46 13.00
CA VAL A 90 -3.51 11.17 13.34
C VAL A 90 -2.32 10.49 12.64
N ALA A 91 -2.04 10.91 11.39
CA ALA A 91 -0.90 10.41 10.62
C ALA A 91 0.31 11.34 10.72
N ILE A 92 1.47 10.81 11.10
CA ILE A 92 2.73 11.57 11.26
C ILE A 92 3.66 11.34 10.08
N THR A 93 4.22 12.41 9.55
CA THR A 93 5.18 12.36 8.43
C THR A 93 6.55 11.90 8.92
N VAL A 94 6.96 10.69 8.54
CA VAL A 94 8.23 10.08 8.97
C VAL A 94 9.35 10.16 7.92
N LYS A 95 9.00 10.46 6.67
CA LYS A 95 9.96 10.61 5.57
C LYS A 95 9.38 11.51 4.48
N VAL A 96 10.25 12.29 3.83
CA VAL A 96 9.92 13.06 2.63
C VAL A 96 10.98 12.78 1.55
N ALA A 97 10.57 12.73 0.28
CA ALA A 97 11.45 12.39 -0.84
C ALA A 97 10.94 12.98 -2.18
N THR A 98 10.46 14.22 -2.15
CA THR A 98 10.01 14.94 -3.34
C THR A 98 10.49 16.38 -3.28
N ILE A 99 10.64 17.00 -4.44
CA ILE A 99 10.92 18.43 -4.57
C ILE A 99 9.79 19.22 -3.88
N GLY A 100 10.17 20.31 -3.21
CA GLY A 100 9.25 21.13 -2.42
C GLY A 100 9.14 20.70 -0.95
N LEU A 101 9.30 19.42 -0.61
CA LEU A 101 9.29 19.02 0.80
C LEU A 101 10.67 19.19 1.46
N ASP A 102 10.73 20.09 2.43
CA ASP A 102 11.88 20.29 3.34
C ASP A 102 11.80 19.37 4.57
N PRO A 103 12.77 18.45 4.77
CA PRO A 103 12.80 17.56 5.93
C PRO A 103 12.76 18.30 7.28
N ALA A 104 13.46 19.43 7.41
CA ALA A 104 13.53 20.17 8.68
C ALA A 104 12.19 20.82 9.05
N LYS A 105 11.35 21.12 8.05
CA LYS A 105 10.04 21.76 8.25
C LYS A 105 8.90 20.74 8.36
N HIS A 106 8.98 19.63 7.63
CA HIS A 106 7.83 18.74 7.43
C HIS A 106 7.91 17.41 8.20
N LEU A 107 9.10 16.92 8.56
CA LEU A 107 9.21 15.67 9.34
C LEU A 107 8.65 15.86 10.75
N GLY A 108 8.00 14.81 11.26
CA GLY A 108 7.35 14.79 12.56
C GLY A 108 6.04 15.59 12.62
N LYS A 109 5.65 16.29 11.55
CA LYS A 109 4.37 16.99 11.47
C LYS A 109 3.24 16.04 11.11
N GLU A 110 2.06 16.31 11.65
CA GLU A 110 0.83 15.67 11.25
C GLU A 110 0.48 15.98 9.80
N ILE A 111 -0.09 15.01 9.09
CA ILE A 111 -0.52 15.20 7.71
C ILE A 111 -1.59 16.29 7.60
N ALA A 112 -2.43 16.44 8.63
CA ALA A 112 -3.44 17.49 8.72
C ALA A 112 -2.82 18.88 8.65
N TYR A 113 -1.70 19.09 9.35
CA TYR A 113 -0.95 20.35 9.32
C TYR A 113 -0.33 20.62 7.94
N LEU A 114 0.08 19.56 7.22
CA LEU A 114 0.72 19.67 5.92
C LEU A 114 -0.27 19.77 4.75
N MET A 115 -1.55 19.51 4.96
CA MET A 115 -2.56 19.36 3.89
C MET A 115 -2.55 20.52 2.89
N SER A 116 -2.66 21.76 3.37
CA SER A 116 -2.67 22.95 2.51
C SER A 116 -1.37 23.11 1.72
N TYR A 117 -0.24 22.65 2.27
CA TYR A 117 1.04 22.68 1.59
C TYR A 117 1.12 21.62 0.48
N LEU A 118 0.67 20.39 0.79
CA LEU A 118 0.64 19.28 -0.17
C LEU A 118 -0.27 19.57 -1.37
N HIS A 119 -1.41 20.22 -1.15
CA HIS A 119 -2.29 20.65 -2.25
C HIS A 119 -1.63 21.67 -3.17
N LYS A 120 -0.86 22.62 -2.64
CA LYS A 120 -0.11 23.58 -3.46
C LYS A 120 1.00 22.93 -4.28
N LEU A 121 1.56 21.81 -3.83
CA LEU A 121 2.58 21.06 -4.59
C LEU A 121 2.00 20.22 -5.74
N LYS A 122 0.67 20.02 -5.78
CA LYS A 122 -0.01 19.29 -6.85
C LYS A 122 -0.20 20.16 -8.10
N GLU A 123 -0.20 21.48 -7.93
CA GLU A 123 -0.28 22.50 -8.99
C GLU A 123 1.08 22.74 -9.65
#